data_AF-A0A8I0MGM9-F1
#
_entry.id   AF-A0A8I0MGM9-F1
#
_cell.length_a   1.000
_cell.length_b   1.000
_cell.length_c   1.000
_cell.angle_alpha   90.00
_cell.angle_beta   90.00
_cell.angle_gamma   90.00
#
_symmetry.space_group_name_H-M   'P 1'
#
loop_
_entity.id
_entity.type
_entity.pdbx_description
1 polymer ?
#
loop_
_entity_poly.entity_id
_entity_poly.type
_entity_poly.pdbx_seq_one_letter_code
_entity_poly.pdbx_strand_id
1 'polypeptide(L)'
;MAETLIKVDLNQSPYDNPQVHNRWHPDIPMAVWVEPGAEFKLETYDWTGGAIKNDDSAEDVRDVDLSTVHFLSGPVGVKGAQPGDLLVVDLLDIGARDDSLWGFNGFFSRQNGGGFLDEHFPLAQKSIWDFHGMFTKSRHIPGVNFAGLIHPGLIGCLPDPKMLASWNERETGLIATDPDRIPGLANPPNATTAHMGQMQGEARDKAAAEGARTVPPREHGGNCDIKDLSRGSRVFFPVYVDGAGLSVGDLHFSQGDGEITFCGAIEMAGWVHMKVSLIKGGMAKYGIKNPIFKPSPMTPNYKDYLIFEGISVDEKGKQHYLDVTVAYRQACLNAIEYLKKFGYSGAQAYSLLGTAPVQGHISGVVDVPNACATLWLPTEIFDFDINPTAEGPQKIITGGVDLPIAQDK
;
A
#
# COMPACT_ATOMS: atom_id res chain seq x y z
N MET A 1 2.24 -27.89 8.83
CA MET A 1 2.51 -26.49 8.44
C MET A 1 3.04 -26.51 7.02
N ALA A 2 2.51 -25.67 6.14
CA ALA A 2 3.03 -25.52 4.79
C ALA A 2 4.49 -25.06 4.83
N GLU A 3 5.29 -25.47 3.84
CA GLU A 3 6.70 -25.08 3.75
C GLU A 3 6.85 -23.61 3.36
N THR A 4 7.95 -22.98 3.79
CA THR A 4 8.32 -21.62 3.39
C THR A 4 9.30 -21.70 2.22
N LEU A 5 8.86 -21.30 1.03
CA LEU A 5 9.61 -21.46 -0.23
C LEU A 5 10.59 -20.32 -0.50
N ILE A 6 10.27 -19.12 -0.04
CA ILE A 6 11.16 -17.95 -0.06
C ILE A 6 11.31 -17.49 1.39
N LYS A 7 12.54 -17.45 1.86
CA LYS A 7 12.91 -17.01 3.21
C LYS A 7 13.61 -15.67 3.15
N VAL A 8 13.46 -14.89 4.21
CA VAL A 8 14.05 -13.56 4.34
C VAL A 8 14.78 -13.47 5.68
N ASP A 9 16.04 -13.04 5.63
CA ASP A 9 16.80 -12.58 6.79
C ASP A 9 16.78 -11.04 6.76
N LEU A 10 16.12 -10.42 7.74
CA LEU A 10 15.99 -8.96 7.80
C LEU A 10 17.32 -8.23 8.01
N ASN A 11 18.39 -8.93 8.41
CA ASN A 11 19.72 -8.35 8.52
C ASN A 11 20.53 -8.44 7.23
N GLN A 12 20.04 -9.19 6.23
CA GLN A 12 20.64 -9.29 4.92
C GLN A 12 20.14 -8.15 4.03
N SER A 13 21.02 -7.62 3.17
CA SER A 13 20.59 -6.71 2.11
C SER A 13 19.62 -7.43 1.16
N PRO A 14 18.49 -6.81 0.77
CA PRO A 14 17.56 -7.41 -0.20
C PRO A 14 18.23 -7.75 -1.54
N TYR A 15 19.26 -6.99 -1.93
CA TYR A 15 20.03 -7.23 -3.17
C TYR A 15 20.83 -8.54 -3.14
N ASP A 16 21.15 -9.07 -1.96
CA ASP A 16 21.87 -10.33 -1.80
C ASP A 16 20.93 -11.55 -1.84
N ASN A 17 19.60 -11.33 -1.80
CA ASN A 17 18.62 -12.40 -1.91
C ASN A 17 18.16 -12.56 -3.37
N PRO A 18 18.52 -13.67 -4.06
CA PRO A 18 18.21 -13.85 -5.48
C PRO A 18 16.72 -14.11 -5.74
N GLN A 19 15.94 -14.43 -4.70
CA GLN A 19 14.49 -14.69 -4.79
C GLN A 19 13.65 -13.42 -4.53
N VAL A 20 14.30 -12.26 -4.56
CA VAL A 20 13.70 -10.93 -4.39
C VAL A 20 13.95 -10.10 -5.65
N HIS A 21 13.03 -9.19 -5.99
CA HIS A 21 13.22 -8.19 -7.06
C HIS A 21 12.46 -6.90 -6.74
N ASN A 22 12.75 -5.79 -7.41
CA ASN A 22 12.06 -4.50 -7.17
C ASN A 22 11.63 -3.76 -8.45
N ARG A 23 11.62 -4.46 -9.59
CA ARG A 23 11.09 -3.97 -10.87
C ARG A 23 10.16 -5.02 -11.47
N TRP A 24 9.23 -4.56 -12.31
CA TRP A 24 8.45 -5.45 -13.17
C TRP A 24 9.11 -5.59 -14.53
N HIS A 25 9.42 -6.82 -14.91
CA HIS A 25 10.01 -7.13 -16.22
C HIS A 25 9.68 -8.58 -16.61
N PRO A 26 9.32 -8.87 -17.89
CA PRO A 26 8.92 -10.21 -18.33
C PRO A 26 10.00 -11.28 -18.14
N ASP A 27 11.26 -10.88 -18.21
CA ASP A 27 12.40 -11.81 -18.24
C ASP A 27 12.98 -12.14 -16.85
N ILE A 28 12.41 -11.64 -15.75
CA ILE A 28 12.88 -12.00 -14.40
C ILE A 28 12.63 -13.51 -14.20
N PRO A 29 13.68 -14.33 -13.96
CA PRO A 29 13.49 -15.77 -13.81
C PRO A 29 12.69 -16.10 -12.56
N MET A 30 11.82 -17.10 -12.65
CA MET A 30 11.05 -17.59 -11.50
C MET A 30 12.01 -17.96 -10.35
N ALA A 31 11.76 -17.42 -9.16
CA ALA A 31 12.49 -17.71 -7.93
C ALA A 31 12.27 -19.13 -7.44
N VAL A 32 11.09 -19.70 -7.71
CA VAL A 32 10.70 -21.09 -7.38
C VAL A 32 9.55 -21.52 -8.28
N TRP A 33 9.39 -22.83 -8.48
CA TRP A 33 8.29 -23.42 -9.25
C TRP A 33 7.39 -24.29 -8.38
N VAL A 34 6.07 -24.17 -8.57
CA VAL A 34 5.04 -24.97 -7.88
C VAL A 34 4.04 -25.58 -8.87
N GLU A 35 3.36 -26.64 -8.44
CA GLU A 35 2.23 -27.22 -9.17
C GLU A 35 0.93 -26.45 -8.86
N PRO A 36 -0.04 -26.37 -9.78
CA PRO A 36 -1.39 -25.90 -9.44
C PRO A 36 -1.99 -26.72 -8.29
N GLY A 37 -2.56 -26.04 -7.30
CA GLY A 37 -3.05 -26.62 -6.05
C GLY A 37 -2.06 -26.57 -4.90
N ALA A 38 -0.81 -26.15 -5.12
CA ALA A 38 0.19 -25.97 -4.06
C ALA A 38 -0.24 -24.92 -3.02
N GLU A 39 0.16 -25.15 -1.78
CA GLU A 39 -0.04 -24.31 -0.61
C GLU A 39 1.31 -24.11 0.07
N PHE A 40 1.72 -22.86 0.30
CA PHE A 40 3.07 -22.52 0.75
C PHE A 40 3.12 -21.13 1.41
N LYS A 41 4.21 -20.86 2.12
CA LYS A 41 4.53 -19.55 2.69
C LYS A 41 5.63 -18.85 1.91
N LEU A 42 5.56 -17.52 1.85
CA LEU A 42 6.64 -16.62 1.43
C LEU A 42 6.88 -15.61 2.56
N GLU A 43 8.13 -15.45 2.99
CA GLU A 43 8.53 -14.33 3.87
C GLU A 43 8.86 -13.10 3.03
N THR A 44 8.67 -11.90 3.57
CA THR A 44 8.91 -10.63 2.89
C THR A 44 9.71 -9.68 3.78
N TYR A 45 10.54 -8.85 3.15
CA TYR A 45 10.99 -7.61 3.78
C TYR A 45 9.79 -6.64 3.93
N ASP A 46 9.94 -5.59 4.72
CA ASP A 46 9.14 -4.38 4.49
C ASP A 46 9.52 -3.77 3.14
N TRP A 47 8.66 -2.92 2.59
CA TRP A 47 8.83 -2.42 1.22
C TRP A 47 10.13 -1.64 0.99
N THR A 48 10.69 -1.03 2.04
CA THR A 48 11.96 -0.29 1.99
C THR A 48 13.18 -1.18 2.17
N GLY A 49 13.00 -2.44 2.55
CA GLY A 49 14.11 -3.36 2.83
C GLY A 49 14.85 -3.02 4.13
N GLY A 50 14.15 -2.44 5.11
CA GLY A 50 14.70 -2.08 6.41
C GLY A 50 15.29 -0.68 6.48
N ALA A 51 14.94 0.26 5.59
CA ALA A 51 15.43 1.64 5.65
C ALA A 51 14.88 2.38 6.89
N ILE A 52 13.60 2.19 7.20
CA ILE A 52 12.92 2.84 8.32
C ILE A 52 13.16 2.08 9.64
N LYS A 53 13.33 2.82 10.73
CA LYS A 53 13.70 2.30 12.06
C LYS A 53 12.64 2.58 13.12
N ASN A 54 12.58 1.70 14.11
CA ASN A 54 11.77 1.90 15.30
C ASN A 54 12.49 2.83 16.29
N ASP A 55 12.34 4.12 16.06
CA ASP A 55 12.81 5.20 16.92
C ASP A 55 11.87 6.41 16.81
N ASP A 56 12.20 7.49 17.51
CA ASP A 56 11.38 8.69 17.62
C ASP A 56 11.97 9.87 16.80
N SER A 57 12.60 9.56 15.66
CA SER A 57 13.05 10.53 14.64
C SER A 57 12.38 10.26 13.30
N ALA A 58 12.07 11.28 12.51
CA ALA A 58 11.50 11.11 11.16
C ALA A 58 12.53 11.28 10.03
N GLU A 59 13.82 11.36 10.36
CA GLU A 59 14.88 11.60 9.37
C GLU A 59 15.03 10.45 8.37
N ASP A 60 14.79 9.21 8.80
CA ASP A 60 14.80 8.05 7.92
C ASP A 60 13.68 8.10 6.88
N VAL A 61 12.47 8.53 7.26
CA VAL A 61 11.36 8.79 6.32
C VAL A 61 11.71 9.93 5.37
N ARG A 62 12.35 11.00 5.86
CA ARG A 62 12.79 12.12 5.01
C ARG A 62 13.80 11.65 3.95
N ASP A 63 14.75 10.80 4.34
CA ASP A 63 15.96 10.51 3.57
C ASP A 63 15.92 9.20 2.79
N VAL A 64 14.86 8.39 2.93
CA VAL A 64 14.75 7.11 2.24
C VAL A 64 14.87 7.28 0.72
N ASP A 65 15.65 6.41 0.09
CA ASP A 65 15.76 6.36 -1.37
C ASP A 65 14.55 5.63 -1.95
N LEU A 66 13.53 6.40 -2.30
CA LEU A 66 12.29 5.90 -2.92
C LEU A 66 12.49 5.26 -4.29
N SER A 67 13.70 5.24 -4.87
CA SER A 67 13.95 4.46 -6.09
C SER A 67 14.13 2.96 -5.83
N THR A 68 14.47 2.58 -4.58
CA THR A 68 14.71 1.19 -4.17
C THR A 68 13.43 0.38 -4.05
N VAL A 69 12.32 1.03 -3.67
CA VAL A 69 11.07 0.35 -3.36
C VAL A 69 10.38 -0.20 -4.62
N HIS A 70 9.64 -1.30 -4.53
CA HIS A 70 9.34 -2.18 -3.39
C HIS A 70 10.15 -3.48 -3.53
N PHE A 71 10.73 -4.03 -2.45
CA PHE A 71 11.38 -5.35 -2.51
C PHE A 71 10.35 -6.49 -2.39
N LEU A 72 10.11 -7.17 -3.52
CA LEU A 72 9.09 -8.21 -3.66
C LEU A 72 9.70 -9.60 -3.59
N SER A 73 9.01 -10.52 -2.92
CA SER A 73 9.35 -11.95 -2.91
C SER A 73 8.67 -12.67 -4.06
N GLY A 74 9.48 -13.27 -4.93
CA GLY A 74 9.04 -13.87 -6.19
C GLY A 74 10.07 -13.67 -7.30
N PRO A 75 9.72 -13.97 -8.56
CA PRO A 75 8.42 -14.44 -9.03
C PRO A 75 8.21 -15.95 -8.78
N VAL A 76 7.04 -16.35 -8.31
CA VAL A 76 6.65 -17.76 -8.15
C VAL A 76 6.05 -18.26 -9.47
N GLY A 77 6.69 -19.28 -10.06
CA GLY A 77 6.23 -19.93 -11.28
C GLY A 77 5.20 -21.02 -10.99
N VAL A 78 4.08 -21.01 -11.71
CA VAL A 78 3.02 -22.04 -11.60
C VAL A 78 2.99 -22.88 -12.87
N LYS A 79 3.33 -24.18 -12.75
CA LYS A 79 3.42 -25.07 -13.90
C LYS A 79 2.09 -25.14 -14.67
N GLY A 80 2.16 -24.97 -15.98
CA GLY A 80 1.00 -25.01 -16.87
C GLY A 80 0.16 -23.73 -16.94
N ALA A 81 0.51 -22.68 -16.18
CA ALA A 81 -0.05 -21.35 -16.37
C ALA A 81 0.43 -20.75 -17.70
N GLN A 82 -0.50 -20.18 -18.47
CA GLN A 82 -0.24 -19.61 -19.79
C GLN A 82 -0.89 -18.23 -19.91
N PRO A 83 -0.39 -17.35 -20.80
CA PRO A 83 -1.04 -16.08 -21.10
C PRO A 83 -2.54 -16.24 -21.39
N GLY A 84 -3.38 -15.41 -20.75
CA GLY A 84 -4.84 -15.48 -20.88
C GLY A 84 -5.56 -16.32 -19.82
N ASP A 85 -4.84 -17.09 -19.00
CA ASP A 85 -5.40 -17.74 -17.81
C ASP A 85 -5.73 -16.73 -16.71
N LEU A 86 -6.51 -17.17 -15.72
CA LEU A 86 -6.51 -16.53 -14.41
C LEU A 86 -5.76 -17.40 -13.41
N LEU A 87 -4.83 -16.78 -12.68
CA LEU A 87 -4.22 -17.35 -11.48
C LEU A 87 -5.14 -17.05 -10.29
N VAL A 88 -5.66 -18.10 -9.66
CA VAL A 88 -6.48 -17.99 -8.45
C VAL A 88 -5.57 -18.11 -7.25
N VAL A 89 -5.58 -17.12 -6.36
CA VAL A 89 -4.78 -17.10 -5.13
C VAL A 89 -5.71 -16.98 -3.94
N ASP A 90 -5.68 -17.98 -3.07
CA ASP A 90 -6.27 -17.92 -1.73
C ASP A 90 -5.20 -17.39 -0.77
N LEU A 91 -5.45 -16.22 -0.16
CA LEU A 91 -4.61 -15.68 0.91
C LEU A 91 -5.05 -16.34 2.21
N LEU A 92 -4.46 -17.48 2.57
CA LEU A 92 -4.94 -18.29 3.69
C LEU A 92 -4.69 -17.61 5.05
N ASP A 93 -3.52 -16.99 5.21
CA ASP A 93 -3.20 -16.16 6.38
C ASP A 93 -2.02 -15.21 6.06
N ILE A 94 -1.90 -14.12 6.81
CA ILE A 94 -0.83 -13.12 6.69
C ILE A 94 -0.49 -12.63 8.09
N GLY A 95 0.79 -12.43 8.38
CA GLY A 95 1.21 -11.91 9.67
C GLY A 95 2.61 -11.31 9.66
N ALA A 96 2.91 -10.61 10.75
CA ALA A 96 4.24 -10.13 11.07
C ALA A 96 5.17 -11.31 11.43
N ARG A 97 6.47 -11.06 11.41
CA ARG A 97 7.47 -12.00 11.92
C ARG A 97 7.55 -11.94 13.44
N ASP A 98 7.86 -13.08 14.08
CA ASP A 98 8.02 -13.15 15.54
C ASP A 98 9.17 -12.28 16.06
N ASP A 99 10.19 -12.04 15.23
CA ASP A 99 11.36 -11.20 15.52
C ASP A 99 11.17 -9.71 15.13
N SER A 100 10.00 -9.33 14.60
CA SER A 100 9.69 -7.97 14.16
C SER A 100 8.21 -7.62 14.38
N LEU A 101 7.80 -7.57 15.65
CA LEU A 101 6.42 -7.29 16.07
C LEU A 101 6.09 -5.79 16.15
N TRP A 102 6.51 -5.04 15.13
CA TRP A 102 6.22 -3.62 14.99
C TRP A 102 6.17 -3.25 13.51
N GLY A 103 5.56 -2.10 13.22
CA GLY A 103 5.50 -1.50 11.89
C GLY A 103 5.54 0.03 11.97
N PHE A 104 5.54 0.68 10.81
CA PHE A 104 5.62 2.13 10.73
C PHE A 104 4.58 2.71 9.78
N ASN A 105 4.25 3.96 10.02
CA ASN A 105 3.56 4.86 9.12
C ASN A 105 4.32 6.18 9.12
N GLY A 106 4.14 7.01 8.12
CA GLY A 106 4.79 8.30 8.01
C GLY A 106 4.14 9.17 6.95
N PHE A 107 4.65 10.39 6.86
CA PHE A 107 4.39 11.30 5.75
C PHE A 107 5.74 11.52 5.09
N PHE A 108 5.82 11.40 3.78
CA PHE A 108 7.01 11.85 3.08
C PHE A 108 7.09 13.37 3.10
N SER A 109 8.33 13.90 3.10
CA SER A 109 8.52 15.30 2.75
C SER A 109 8.00 15.52 1.34
N ARG A 110 7.39 16.69 1.08
CA ARG A 110 6.99 17.09 -0.28
C ARG A 110 8.18 17.08 -1.25
N GLN A 111 9.39 17.26 -0.74
CA GLN A 111 10.63 17.21 -1.53
C GLN A 111 11.08 15.79 -1.89
N ASN A 112 10.58 14.76 -1.20
CA ASN A 112 10.96 13.36 -1.41
C ASN A 112 9.74 12.43 -1.28
N GLY A 113 8.76 12.58 -2.17
CA GLY A 113 7.60 11.70 -2.28
C GLY A 113 6.25 12.43 -2.20
N GLY A 114 6.07 13.28 -1.20
CA GLY A 114 4.80 13.95 -0.91
C GLY A 114 3.69 13.00 -0.44
N GLY A 115 2.44 13.31 -0.75
CA GLY A 115 1.29 12.53 -0.29
C GLY A 115 -0.03 13.27 -0.54
N PHE A 116 -1.15 12.71 -0.08
CA PHE A 116 -2.46 13.27 -0.42
C PHE A 116 -2.71 14.67 0.16
N LEU A 117 -2.15 14.93 1.36
CA LEU A 117 -2.26 16.19 2.09
C LEU A 117 -0.89 16.90 2.26
N ASP A 118 0.05 16.72 1.32
CA ASP A 118 1.40 17.29 1.40
C ASP A 118 1.46 18.83 1.42
N GLU A 119 0.43 19.52 0.92
CA GLU A 119 0.29 20.98 1.07
C GLU A 119 -0.02 21.40 2.53
N HIS A 120 -0.57 20.49 3.34
CA HIS A 120 -0.90 20.73 4.76
C HIS A 120 0.17 20.18 5.70
N PHE A 121 0.79 19.06 5.32
CA PHE A 121 1.84 18.37 6.07
C PHE A 121 3.07 18.16 5.16
N PRO A 122 3.82 19.22 4.82
CA PRO A 122 4.89 19.14 3.82
C PRO A 122 6.18 18.51 4.35
N LEU A 123 6.33 18.40 5.67
CA LEU A 123 7.52 17.88 6.33
C LEU A 123 7.37 16.39 6.63
N ALA A 124 8.49 15.67 6.60
CA ALA A 124 8.48 14.25 6.89
C ALA A 124 8.14 13.97 8.36
N GLN A 125 7.29 12.97 8.58
CA GLN A 125 6.88 12.53 9.92
C GLN A 125 6.81 11.00 10.01
N LYS A 126 6.77 10.45 11.23
CA LYS A 126 6.70 9.01 11.48
C LYS A 126 5.78 8.68 12.66
N SER A 127 5.04 7.57 12.58
CA SER A 127 4.42 6.91 13.72
C SER A 127 4.76 5.42 13.71
N ILE A 128 5.24 4.90 14.84
CA ILE A 128 5.51 3.47 15.03
C ILE A 128 4.32 2.79 15.71
N TRP A 129 4.05 1.56 15.30
CA TRP A 129 2.93 0.73 15.73
C TRP A 129 3.44 -0.61 16.26
N ASP A 130 3.02 -0.99 17.46
CA ASP A 130 3.38 -2.27 18.08
C ASP A 130 2.26 -3.31 17.88
N PHE A 131 2.63 -4.55 17.57
CA PHE A 131 1.66 -5.62 17.30
C PHE A 131 1.40 -6.49 18.53
N HIS A 132 0.14 -6.60 18.91
CA HIS A 132 -0.33 -7.37 20.06
C HIS A 132 -1.33 -8.45 19.60
N GLY A 133 -0.81 -9.53 19.03
CA GLY A 133 -1.63 -10.57 18.41
C GLY A 133 -2.38 -10.03 17.19
N MET A 134 -3.70 -9.86 17.30
CA MET A 134 -4.53 -9.27 16.24
C MET A 134 -4.63 -7.75 16.30
N PHE A 135 -4.18 -7.14 17.41
CA PHE A 135 -4.38 -5.73 17.70
C PHE A 135 -3.11 -4.91 17.47
N THR A 136 -3.28 -3.62 17.27
CA THR A 136 -2.18 -2.65 17.19
C THR A 136 -2.52 -1.36 17.93
N LYS A 137 -1.47 -0.63 18.31
CA LYS A 137 -1.53 0.72 18.87
C LYS A 137 -0.21 1.44 18.59
N SER A 138 -0.26 2.76 18.55
CA SER A 138 0.94 3.58 18.43
C SER A 138 1.28 4.25 19.75
N ARG A 139 2.56 4.27 20.13
CA ARG A 139 3.01 5.15 21.21
C ARG A 139 2.80 6.63 20.91
N HIS A 140 2.72 7.00 19.62
CA HIS A 140 2.57 8.38 19.14
C HIS A 140 1.12 8.86 19.07
N ILE A 141 0.14 7.96 19.19
CA ILE A 141 -1.30 8.26 19.06
C ILE A 141 -2.05 7.64 20.27
N PRO A 142 -2.14 8.36 21.39
CA PRO A 142 -2.82 7.87 22.60
C PRO A 142 -4.32 7.65 22.39
N GLY A 143 -4.93 6.76 23.19
CA GLY A 143 -6.38 6.53 23.18
C GLY A 143 -6.92 5.71 22.01
N VAL A 144 -6.03 5.13 21.17
CA VAL A 144 -6.39 4.34 19.99
C VAL A 144 -5.93 2.88 20.13
N ASN A 145 -6.82 1.95 19.86
CA ASN A 145 -6.52 0.52 19.71
C ASN A 145 -7.47 -0.13 18.70
N PHE A 146 -6.95 -0.94 17.79
CA PHE A 146 -7.79 -1.64 16.82
C PHE A 146 -7.19 -2.96 16.36
N ALA A 147 -8.06 -3.85 15.86
CA ALA A 147 -7.68 -5.07 15.18
C ALA A 147 -7.20 -4.75 13.76
N GLY A 148 -6.06 -5.33 13.36
CA GLY A 148 -5.50 -5.12 12.02
C GLY A 148 -6.34 -5.77 10.93
N LEU A 149 -6.57 -5.02 9.84
CA LEU A 149 -7.06 -5.57 8.58
C LEU A 149 -5.84 -5.92 7.72
N ILE A 150 -5.22 -7.07 8.00
CA ILE A 150 -3.90 -7.44 7.48
C ILE A 150 -3.99 -7.86 6.00
N HIS A 151 -3.19 -7.23 5.13
CA HIS A 151 -3.22 -7.42 3.68
C HIS A 151 -1.83 -7.17 3.04
N PRO A 152 -1.59 -7.65 1.80
CA PRO A 152 -0.51 -7.12 0.97
C PRO A 152 -0.98 -5.86 0.24
N GLY A 153 -0.25 -4.77 0.33
CA GLY A 153 -0.39 -3.61 -0.55
C GLY A 153 -0.03 -3.98 -2.00
N LEU A 154 1.03 -4.79 -2.16
CA LEU A 154 1.56 -5.22 -3.45
C LEU A 154 1.49 -6.73 -3.71
N ILE A 155 0.69 -7.11 -4.71
CA ILE A 155 0.66 -8.49 -5.24
C ILE A 155 0.23 -8.53 -6.72
N GLY A 156 0.92 -9.30 -7.55
CA GLY A 156 0.59 -9.43 -8.97
C GLY A 156 1.52 -10.35 -9.78
N CYS A 157 1.16 -10.60 -11.03
CA CYS A 157 1.93 -11.43 -11.96
C CYS A 157 2.90 -10.61 -12.82
N LEU A 158 3.95 -11.22 -13.38
CA LEU A 158 4.83 -10.56 -14.33
C LEU A 158 4.05 -10.07 -15.58
N PRO A 159 4.39 -8.89 -16.13
CA PRO A 159 3.84 -8.41 -17.40
C PRO A 159 4.44 -9.15 -18.59
N ASP A 160 3.78 -9.12 -19.75
CA ASP A 160 4.41 -9.46 -21.03
C ASP A 160 5.19 -8.25 -21.61
N PRO A 161 6.00 -8.44 -22.67
CA PRO A 161 6.77 -7.34 -23.27
C PRO A 161 5.90 -6.17 -23.77
N LYS A 162 4.68 -6.44 -24.27
CA LYS A 162 3.80 -5.39 -24.82
C LYS A 162 3.23 -4.51 -23.71
N MET A 163 2.85 -5.13 -22.60
CA MET A 163 2.33 -4.49 -21.42
C MET A 163 3.41 -3.61 -20.78
N LEU A 164 4.62 -4.14 -20.59
CA LEU A 164 5.75 -3.34 -20.10
C LEU A 164 6.02 -2.11 -20.98
N ALA A 165 6.07 -2.29 -22.31
CA ALA A 165 6.29 -1.18 -23.23
C ALA A 165 5.20 -0.11 -23.11
N SER A 166 3.93 -0.52 -23.02
CA SER A 166 2.78 0.38 -22.87
C SER A 166 2.83 1.18 -21.57
N TRP A 167 3.26 0.55 -20.47
CA TRP A 167 3.44 1.22 -19.17
C TRP A 167 4.52 2.29 -19.25
N ASN A 168 5.70 1.93 -19.75
CA ASN A 168 6.81 2.86 -19.89
C ASN A 168 6.46 4.04 -20.80
N GLU A 169 5.83 3.79 -21.96
CA GLU A 169 5.44 4.83 -22.91
C GLU A 169 4.49 5.85 -22.28
N ARG A 170 3.38 5.40 -21.68
CA ARG A 170 2.37 6.32 -21.15
C ARG A 170 2.84 7.07 -19.91
N GLU A 171 3.63 6.42 -19.05
CA GLU A 171 4.08 7.01 -17.79
C GLU A 171 5.23 8.00 -18.01
N THR A 172 6.17 7.68 -18.91
CA THR A 172 7.19 8.66 -19.33
C THR A 172 6.58 9.82 -20.13
N GLY A 173 5.53 9.54 -20.93
CA GLY A 173 4.73 10.57 -21.58
C GLY A 173 4.07 11.54 -20.59
N LEU A 174 3.53 11.03 -19.46
CA LEU A 174 2.98 11.88 -18.39
C LEU A 174 4.06 12.74 -17.74
N ILE A 175 5.22 12.17 -17.40
CA ILE A 175 6.37 12.93 -16.85
C ILE A 175 6.76 14.07 -17.79
N ALA A 176 6.80 13.83 -19.10
CA ALA A 176 7.17 14.84 -20.09
C ALA A 176 6.20 16.05 -20.15
N THR A 177 5.00 15.95 -19.57
CA THR A 177 4.05 17.08 -19.52
C THR A 177 4.40 18.13 -18.46
N ASP A 178 5.10 17.73 -17.40
CA ASP A 178 5.60 18.61 -16.33
C ASP A 178 6.83 17.96 -15.65
N PRO A 179 7.99 17.94 -16.33
CA PRO A 179 9.14 17.13 -15.92
C PRO A 179 9.85 17.66 -14.66
N ASP A 180 9.67 18.93 -14.34
CA ASP A 180 10.32 19.60 -13.19
C ASP A 180 9.39 19.67 -11.96
N ARG A 181 8.21 19.04 -12.00
CA ARG A 181 7.26 19.03 -10.88
C ARG A 181 7.84 18.31 -9.66
N ILE A 182 7.59 18.89 -8.48
CA ILE A 182 7.91 18.27 -7.19
C ILE A 182 6.63 18.20 -6.33
N PRO A 183 6.17 17.01 -5.93
CA PRO A 183 6.67 15.68 -6.31
C PRO A 183 6.48 15.38 -7.81
N GLY A 184 7.25 14.44 -8.37
CA GLY A 184 7.10 14.01 -9.75
C GLY A 184 5.74 13.36 -10.03
N LEU A 185 5.28 13.40 -11.29
CA LEU A 185 3.97 12.84 -11.69
C LEU A 185 3.94 11.31 -11.77
N ALA A 186 5.07 10.70 -12.13
CA ALA A 186 5.28 9.25 -12.17
C ALA A 186 6.77 8.96 -11.98
N ASN A 187 7.13 7.67 -11.84
CA ASN A 187 8.49 7.24 -11.61
C ASN A 187 9.00 6.43 -12.82
N PRO A 188 10.00 6.92 -13.58
CA PRO A 188 10.50 6.22 -14.76
C PRO A 188 11.31 4.96 -14.36
N PRO A 189 11.54 4.03 -15.30
CA PRO A 189 12.55 2.98 -15.13
C PRO A 189 13.89 3.56 -14.64
N ASN A 190 14.51 2.86 -13.69
CA ASN A 190 15.79 3.27 -13.10
C ASN A 190 16.62 2.04 -12.73
N ALA A 191 17.74 1.87 -13.45
CA ALA A 191 18.65 0.73 -13.31
C ALA A 191 19.57 0.81 -12.09
N THR A 192 19.82 2.01 -11.55
CA THR A 192 20.81 2.26 -10.50
C THR A 192 20.53 1.44 -9.24
N THR A 193 19.26 1.40 -8.84
CA THR A 193 18.78 0.69 -7.66
C THR A 193 17.92 -0.53 -8.01
N ALA A 194 17.99 -0.99 -9.26
CA ALA A 194 17.20 -2.14 -9.70
C ALA A 194 17.78 -3.46 -9.18
N HIS A 195 16.98 -4.20 -8.42
CA HIS A 195 17.18 -5.61 -8.14
C HIS A 195 16.32 -6.44 -9.10
N MET A 196 16.97 -7.22 -9.95
CA MET A 196 16.34 -7.99 -11.03
C MET A 196 16.29 -9.50 -10.72
N GLY A 197 16.32 -9.87 -9.44
CA GLY A 197 16.34 -11.26 -8.99
C GLY A 197 17.57 -12.00 -9.51
N GLN A 198 17.33 -13.10 -10.24
CA GLN A 198 18.38 -13.98 -10.74
C GLN A 198 18.97 -13.57 -12.10
N MET A 199 18.54 -12.45 -12.70
CA MET A 199 19.12 -12.00 -13.97
C MET A 199 20.61 -11.69 -13.82
N GLN A 200 21.41 -11.97 -14.86
CA GLN A 200 22.87 -11.78 -14.84
C GLN A 200 23.38 -11.01 -16.05
N GLY A 201 24.51 -10.31 -15.88
CA GLY A 201 25.29 -9.69 -16.95
C GLY A 201 24.49 -8.73 -17.84
N GLU A 202 24.76 -8.76 -19.14
CA GLU A 202 24.17 -7.85 -20.13
C GLU A 202 22.63 -7.92 -20.18
N ALA A 203 22.05 -9.12 -20.00
CA ALA A 203 20.61 -9.28 -19.96
C ALA A 203 20.00 -8.56 -18.74
N ARG A 204 20.65 -8.64 -17.57
CA ARG A 204 20.25 -7.90 -16.37
C ARG A 204 20.32 -6.40 -16.59
N ASP A 205 21.42 -5.91 -17.16
CA ASP A 205 21.63 -4.48 -17.31
C ASP A 205 20.65 -3.85 -18.30
N LYS A 206 20.34 -4.55 -19.39
CA LYS A 206 19.27 -4.15 -20.31
C LYS A 206 17.91 -4.11 -19.62
N ALA A 207 17.53 -5.21 -18.96
CA ALA A 207 16.24 -5.30 -18.29
C ALA A 207 16.08 -4.27 -17.16
N ALA A 208 17.15 -3.99 -16.41
CA ALA A 208 17.16 -2.97 -15.36
C ALA A 208 16.90 -1.55 -15.91
N ALA A 209 17.33 -1.25 -17.14
CA ALA A 209 17.13 0.04 -17.77
C ALA A 209 15.68 0.26 -18.25
N GLU A 210 14.94 -0.81 -18.54
CA GLU A 210 13.55 -0.74 -19.01
C GLU A 210 12.51 -1.29 -18.01
N GLY A 211 12.97 -1.89 -16.90
CA GLY A 211 12.12 -2.47 -15.86
C GLY A 211 11.25 -1.41 -15.18
N ALA A 212 9.94 -1.61 -15.24
CA ALA A 212 8.99 -0.66 -14.68
C ALA A 212 9.10 -0.61 -13.16
N ARG A 213 8.95 0.59 -12.59
CA ARG A 213 8.82 0.79 -11.15
C ARG A 213 7.58 0.10 -10.62
N THR A 214 7.67 -0.44 -9.42
CA THR A 214 6.56 -1.16 -8.76
C THR A 214 5.56 -0.23 -8.06
N VAL A 215 5.78 1.10 -8.09
CA VAL A 215 4.98 2.10 -7.36
C VAL A 215 3.50 2.15 -7.73
N PRO A 216 3.07 2.24 -9.00
CA PRO A 216 1.65 2.40 -9.29
C PRO A 216 0.91 1.07 -9.46
N PRO A 217 -0.40 1.02 -9.15
CA PRO A 217 -1.26 -0.06 -9.60
C PRO A 217 -1.37 -0.06 -11.12
N ARG A 218 -1.44 -1.26 -11.71
CA ARG A 218 -1.61 -1.42 -13.16
C ARG A 218 -2.60 -2.54 -13.49
N GLU A 219 -2.75 -2.83 -14.78
CA GLU A 219 -3.69 -3.84 -15.27
C GLU A 219 -3.49 -5.23 -14.65
N HIS A 220 -2.28 -5.56 -14.23
CA HIS A 220 -1.97 -6.84 -13.61
C HIS A 220 -2.28 -6.94 -12.11
N GLY A 221 -2.74 -5.86 -11.47
CA GLY A 221 -2.68 -5.69 -10.01
C GLY A 221 -1.45 -4.88 -9.65
N GLY A 222 -0.52 -5.47 -8.90
CA GLY A 222 0.66 -4.75 -8.41
C GLY A 222 0.33 -4.01 -7.13
N ASN A 223 0.77 -2.75 -7.01
CA ASN A 223 0.59 -1.92 -5.81
C ASN A 223 -0.80 -1.31 -5.79
N CYS A 224 -1.78 -2.09 -5.36
CA CYS A 224 -3.17 -1.64 -5.39
C CYS A 224 -3.60 -1.01 -4.06
N ASP A 225 -2.94 -1.37 -2.96
CA ASP A 225 -3.19 -0.81 -1.63
C ASP A 225 -4.68 -0.89 -1.25
N ILE A 226 -5.28 -2.04 -1.57
CA ILE A 226 -6.67 -2.35 -1.28
C ILE A 226 -6.70 -3.11 0.05
N LYS A 227 -6.98 -2.39 1.14
CA LYS A 227 -7.08 -2.97 2.49
C LYS A 227 -7.99 -4.20 2.57
N ASP A 228 -9.02 -4.25 1.72
CA ASP A 228 -10.01 -5.32 1.67
C ASP A 228 -9.52 -6.59 0.96
N LEU A 229 -8.39 -6.53 0.22
CA LEU A 229 -7.66 -7.71 -0.29
C LEU A 229 -6.84 -8.35 0.84
N SER A 230 -7.49 -8.64 1.95
CA SER A 230 -6.88 -9.08 3.21
C SER A 230 -6.74 -10.59 3.33
N ARG A 231 -6.03 -11.04 4.37
CA ARG A 231 -5.99 -12.46 4.75
C ARG A 231 -7.39 -13.06 4.85
N GLY A 232 -7.59 -14.21 4.21
CA GLY A 232 -8.86 -14.89 3.99
C GLY A 232 -9.53 -14.58 2.64
N SER A 233 -9.00 -13.63 1.87
CA SER A 233 -9.52 -13.28 0.53
C SER A 233 -9.10 -14.29 -0.53
N ARG A 234 -9.87 -14.31 -1.63
CA ARG A 234 -9.54 -15.03 -2.87
C ARG A 234 -9.46 -14.05 -4.04
N VAL A 235 -8.31 -13.96 -4.69
CA VAL A 235 -8.06 -13.07 -5.83
C VAL A 235 -7.81 -13.84 -7.12
N PHE A 236 -8.17 -13.24 -8.25
CA PHE A 236 -8.08 -13.81 -9.59
C PHE A 236 -7.24 -12.87 -10.46
N PHE A 237 -5.97 -13.22 -10.64
CA PHE A 237 -5.02 -12.40 -11.41
C PHE A 237 -5.00 -12.79 -12.89
N PRO A 238 -4.98 -11.82 -13.81
CA PRO A 238 -4.66 -12.08 -15.21
C PRO A 238 -3.20 -12.57 -15.35
N VAL A 239 -2.99 -13.54 -16.25
CA VAL A 239 -1.68 -14.13 -16.56
C VAL A 239 -1.19 -13.64 -17.91
N TYR A 240 0.05 -13.13 -17.97
CA TYR A 240 0.63 -12.52 -19.18
C TYR A 240 1.85 -13.27 -19.75
N VAL A 241 2.53 -14.07 -18.93
CA VAL A 241 3.69 -14.90 -19.34
C VAL A 241 3.49 -16.34 -18.90
N ASP A 242 4.22 -17.26 -19.54
CA ASP A 242 4.21 -18.66 -19.12
C ASP A 242 4.71 -18.80 -17.68
N GLY A 243 4.02 -19.61 -16.89
CA GLY A 243 4.29 -19.75 -15.45
C GLY A 243 3.74 -18.62 -14.58
N ALA A 244 3.11 -17.58 -15.15
CA ALA A 244 2.56 -16.40 -14.48
C ALA A 244 3.57 -15.49 -13.78
N GLY A 245 4.42 -16.03 -12.90
CA GLY A 245 5.37 -15.25 -12.12
C GLY A 245 4.70 -14.35 -11.10
N LEU A 246 4.08 -14.95 -10.08
CA LEU A 246 3.42 -14.23 -9.00
C LEU A 246 4.45 -13.68 -8.00
N SER A 247 4.40 -12.39 -7.68
CA SER A 247 5.22 -11.79 -6.62
C SER A 247 4.33 -11.09 -5.60
N VAL A 248 4.80 -11.02 -4.35
CA VAL A 248 4.13 -10.36 -3.24
C VAL A 248 5.14 -9.67 -2.33
N GLY A 249 4.76 -8.55 -1.73
CA GLY A 249 5.53 -7.80 -0.76
C GLY A 249 4.65 -6.77 -0.09
N ASP A 250 5.28 -5.75 0.50
CA ASP A 250 4.56 -4.54 0.93
C ASP A 250 3.41 -4.86 1.87
N LEU A 251 3.74 -5.54 2.98
CA LEU A 251 2.70 -6.07 3.86
C LEU A 251 2.24 -5.00 4.83
N HIS A 252 0.93 -4.90 4.95
CA HIS A 252 0.24 -3.91 5.76
C HIS A 252 -0.46 -4.62 6.91
N PHE A 253 -0.14 -4.23 8.15
CA PHE A 253 -0.89 -4.69 9.31
C PHE A 253 -2.32 -4.10 9.30
N SER A 254 -2.45 -2.86 8.84
CA SER A 254 -3.73 -2.16 8.62
C SER A 254 -3.49 -0.91 7.76
N GLN A 255 -4.53 -0.43 7.09
CA GLN A 255 -4.49 0.77 6.25
C GLN A 255 -5.87 1.40 6.20
N GLY A 256 -5.94 2.71 6.00
CA GLY A 256 -7.15 3.43 5.63
C GLY A 256 -7.38 3.47 4.12
N ASP A 257 -8.63 3.64 3.69
CA ASP A 257 -8.91 3.78 2.25
C ASP A 257 -8.21 4.99 1.61
N GLY A 258 -7.59 4.72 0.47
CA GLY A 258 -6.82 5.70 -0.29
C GLY A 258 -5.40 5.93 0.22
N GLU A 259 -5.00 5.28 1.32
CA GLU A 259 -3.63 5.34 1.87
C GLU A 259 -3.09 6.77 1.89
N ILE A 260 -3.88 7.69 2.43
CA ILE A 260 -3.70 9.11 2.16
C ILE A 260 -2.31 9.64 2.57
N THR A 261 -1.65 8.96 3.52
CA THR A 261 -0.31 9.28 4.02
C THR A 261 0.83 8.94 3.07
N PHE A 262 0.59 8.09 2.07
CA PHE A 262 1.54 7.52 1.09
C PHE A 262 2.68 6.69 1.70
N CYS A 263 3.44 7.20 2.69
CA CYS A 263 4.34 6.39 3.51
C CYS A 263 3.54 5.63 4.57
N GLY A 264 2.55 4.89 4.15
CA GLY A 264 1.76 4.07 5.05
C GLY A 264 1.20 2.92 4.27
N ALA A 265 0.01 2.47 4.61
CA ALA A 265 -0.40 1.70 5.79
C ALA A 265 0.39 1.77 7.13
N ILE A 266 0.16 0.75 7.97
CA ILE A 266 1.11 0.27 8.97
C ILE A 266 1.98 -0.79 8.28
N GLU A 267 3.13 -0.33 7.82
CA GLU A 267 4.11 -1.06 7.02
C GLU A 267 4.86 -2.08 7.86
N MET A 268 5.07 -3.29 7.33
CA MET A 268 5.77 -4.34 8.03
C MET A 268 6.52 -5.33 7.13
N ALA A 269 7.58 -5.90 7.67
CA ALA A 269 8.08 -7.19 7.23
C ALA A 269 7.17 -8.31 7.76
N GLY A 270 7.06 -9.42 7.02
CA GLY A 270 6.10 -10.46 7.40
C GLY A 270 6.18 -11.71 6.57
N TRP A 271 5.05 -12.40 6.51
CA TRP A 271 4.87 -13.60 5.71
C TRP A 271 3.44 -13.70 5.19
N VAL A 272 3.31 -14.30 4.01
CA VAL A 272 2.02 -14.66 3.40
C VAL A 272 1.94 -16.16 3.26
N HIS A 273 0.86 -16.75 3.78
CA HIS A 273 0.49 -18.14 3.55
C HIS A 273 -0.58 -18.19 2.46
N MET A 274 -0.30 -18.83 1.33
CA MET A 274 -1.20 -18.82 0.17
C MET A 274 -1.36 -20.18 -0.49
N LYS A 275 -2.45 -20.33 -1.25
CA LYS A 275 -2.69 -21.45 -2.15
C LYS A 275 -3.00 -20.94 -3.55
N VAL A 276 -2.43 -21.59 -4.57
CA VAL A 276 -2.58 -21.18 -5.97
C VAL A 276 -3.28 -22.23 -6.83
N SER A 277 -4.10 -21.81 -7.79
CA SER A 277 -4.68 -22.68 -8.82
C SER A 277 -5.00 -21.90 -10.10
N LEU A 278 -5.55 -22.54 -11.13
CA LEU A 278 -5.73 -21.94 -12.45
C LEU A 278 -7.17 -22.03 -12.94
N ILE A 279 -7.62 -20.98 -13.63
CA ILE A 279 -8.76 -21.01 -14.52
C ILE A 279 -8.23 -20.84 -15.95
N LYS A 280 -8.25 -21.93 -16.73
CA LYS A 280 -7.71 -21.94 -18.09
C LYS A 280 -8.49 -21.01 -19.02
N GLY A 281 -7.80 -20.09 -19.69
CA GLY A 281 -8.40 -19.05 -20.56
C GLY A 281 -9.36 -18.12 -19.80
N GLY A 282 -9.16 -17.95 -18.49
CA GLY A 282 -10.09 -17.25 -17.61
C GLY A 282 -10.29 -15.77 -17.98
N MET A 283 -9.26 -15.09 -18.53
CA MET A 283 -9.38 -13.69 -18.90
C MET A 283 -10.46 -13.46 -19.96
N ALA A 284 -10.44 -14.25 -21.03
CA ALA A 284 -11.44 -14.16 -22.10
C ALA A 284 -12.82 -14.64 -21.63
N LYS A 285 -12.87 -15.73 -20.85
CA LYS A 285 -14.14 -16.31 -20.35
C LYS A 285 -14.95 -15.35 -19.49
N TYR A 286 -14.27 -14.52 -18.69
CA TYR A 286 -14.92 -13.62 -17.74
C TYR A 286 -14.74 -12.13 -18.08
N GLY A 287 -14.13 -11.80 -19.23
CA GLY A 287 -13.90 -10.41 -19.64
C GLY A 287 -12.96 -9.64 -18.68
N ILE A 288 -11.95 -10.32 -18.14
CA ILE A 288 -11.05 -9.73 -17.13
C ILE A 288 -10.02 -8.83 -17.80
N LYS A 289 -9.92 -7.60 -17.28
CA LYS A 289 -8.85 -6.65 -17.58
C LYS A 289 -7.92 -6.47 -16.37
N ASN A 290 -8.48 -5.95 -15.28
CA ASN A 290 -7.85 -5.82 -13.97
C ASN A 290 -8.22 -7.01 -13.08
N PRO A 291 -7.47 -7.32 -12.00
CA PRO A 291 -7.84 -8.38 -11.08
C PRO A 291 -9.23 -8.17 -10.47
N ILE A 292 -9.87 -9.28 -10.13
CA ILE A 292 -11.08 -9.29 -9.31
C ILE A 292 -10.83 -10.15 -8.07
N PHE A 293 -11.54 -9.92 -6.98
CA PHE A 293 -11.38 -10.72 -5.77
C PHE A 293 -12.69 -10.82 -4.97
N LYS A 294 -12.70 -11.78 -4.04
CA LYS A 294 -13.71 -11.92 -3.00
C LYS A 294 -13.05 -11.55 -1.67
N PRO A 295 -13.65 -10.64 -0.88
CA PRO A 295 -13.07 -10.22 0.40
C PRO A 295 -13.10 -11.36 1.42
N SER A 296 -12.29 -11.19 2.46
CA SER A 296 -12.17 -12.14 3.56
C SER A 296 -13.47 -12.33 4.34
N PRO A 297 -13.77 -13.55 4.84
CA PRO A 297 -14.81 -13.76 5.84
C PRO A 297 -14.38 -13.33 7.26
N MET A 298 -13.12 -12.97 7.48
CA MET A 298 -12.57 -12.56 8.77
C MET A 298 -11.99 -11.14 8.66
N THR A 299 -12.79 -10.16 9.04
CA THR A 299 -12.39 -8.74 9.07
C THR A 299 -12.76 -8.09 10.41
N PRO A 300 -12.06 -7.01 10.82
CA PRO A 300 -12.48 -6.20 11.96
C PRO A 300 -13.94 -5.77 11.79
N ASN A 301 -14.71 -5.92 12.85
CA ASN A 301 -16.15 -5.91 12.78
C ASN A 301 -16.73 -4.53 13.20
N TYR A 302 -16.04 -3.44 12.88
CA TYR A 302 -16.44 -2.06 13.19
C TYR A 302 -17.60 -1.58 12.30
N LYS A 303 -18.63 -1.00 12.93
CA LYS A 303 -19.89 -0.57 12.30
C LYS A 303 -20.37 0.79 12.80
N ASP A 304 -19.93 1.24 13.97
CA ASP A 304 -20.30 2.54 14.51
C ASP A 304 -19.42 3.62 13.86
N TYR A 305 -19.79 4.04 12.66
CA TYR A 305 -19.04 5.02 11.89
C TYR A 305 -19.55 6.43 12.14
N LEU A 306 -18.63 7.36 12.40
CA LEU A 306 -18.86 8.77 12.16
C LEU A 306 -18.40 9.14 10.75
N ILE A 307 -19.31 9.66 9.93
CA ILE A 307 -19.11 9.83 8.49
C ILE A 307 -18.96 11.32 8.15
N PHE A 308 -17.87 11.64 7.44
CA PHE A 308 -17.53 12.99 6.99
C PHE A 308 -17.72 13.11 5.48
N GLU A 309 -18.23 14.25 5.03
CA GLU A 309 -18.49 14.52 3.60
C GLU A 309 -17.47 15.51 3.03
N GLY A 310 -17.28 15.44 1.71
CA GLY A 310 -16.54 16.42 0.95
C GLY A 310 -17.05 16.50 -0.49
N ILE A 311 -16.82 17.66 -1.12
CA ILE A 311 -17.28 17.98 -2.48
C ILE A 311 -16.14 18.48 -3.36
N SER A 312 -16.35 18.55 -4.68
CA SER A 312 -15.37 19.05 -5.67
C SER A 312 -15.11 20.56 -5.61
N VAL A 313 -14.92 21.12 -4.42
CA VAL A 313 -14.51 22.50 -4.16
C VAL A 313 -13.29 22.46 -3.24
N ASP A 314 -12.19 23.07 -3.66
CA ASP A 314 -10.93 22.99 -2.91
C ASP A 314 -10.85 24.01 -1.76
N GLU A 315 -9.76 23.92 -0.99
CA GLU A 315 -9.46 24.76 0.17
C GLU A 315 -9.41 26.26 -0.16
N LYS A 316 -9.22 26.62 -1.43
CA LYS A 316 -9.20 28.01 -1.91
C LYS A 316 -10.59 28.48 -2.37
N GLY A 317 -11.61 27.63 -2.21
CA GLY A 317 -12.97 27.88 -2.68
C GLY A 317 -13.12 27.77 -4.20
N LYS A 318 -12.14 27.19 -4.91
CA LYS A 318 -12.22 27.03 -6.37
C LYS A 318 -13.08 25.81 -6.70
N GLN A 319 -14.04 26.03 -7.59
CA GLN A 319 -14.90 24.98 -8.15
C GLN A 319 -14.12 24.08 -9.11
N HIS A 320 -14.23 22.76 -8.92
CA HIS A 320 -13.79 21.71 -9.86
C HIS A 320 -15.00 20.99 -10.45
N TYR A 321 -14.81 20.12 -11.45
CA TYR A 321 -15.92 19.43 -12.14
C TYR A 321 -15.82 17.92 -11.95
N LEU A 322 -16.77 17.35 -11.19
CA LEU A 322 -16.87 15.92 -10.87
C LEU A 322 -15.54 15.30 -10.40
N ASP A 323 -14.79 16.07 -9.59
CA ASP A 323 -13.49 15.69 -9.09
C ASP A 323 -13.62 15.00 -7.73
N VAL A 324 -13.53 13.67 -7.74
CA VAL A 324 -13.59 12.82 -6.53
C VAL A 324 -12.33 12.98 -5.67
N THR A 325 -11.19 13.29 -6.27
CA THR A 325 -9.92 13.47 -5.56
C THR A 325 -9.99 14.70 -4.64
N VAL A 326 -10.48 15.83 -5.17
CA VAL A 326 -10.74 17.05 -4.38
C VAL A 326 -11.81 16.78 -3.32
N ALA A 327 -12.89 16.09 -3.69
CA ALA A 327 -13.96 15.76 -2.75
C ALA A 327 -13.47 14.91 -1.56
N TYR A 328 -12.67 13.87 -1.82
CA TYR A 328 -12.14 13.02 -0.76
C TYR A 328 -11.13 13.78 0.12
N ARG A 329 -10.35 14.70 -0.47
CA ARG A 329 -9.47 15.61 0.29
C ARG A 329 -10.25 16.41 1.31
N GLN A 330 -11.38 17.01 0.91
CA GLN A 330 -12.23 17.76 1.83
C GLN A 330 -12.83 16.87 2.93
N ALA A 331 -13.27 15.66 2.61
CA ALA A 331 -13.80 14.73 3.61
C ALA A 331 -12.74 14.37 4.68
N CYS A 332 -11.50 14.09 4.26
CA CYS A 332 -10.38 13.84 5.17
C CYS A 332 -10.03 15.06 6.03
N LEU A 333 -9.97 16.26 5.43
CA LEU A 333 -9.70 17.50 6.16
C LEU A 333 -10.78 17.79 7.21
N ASN A 334 -12.05 17.54 6.88
CA ASN A 334 -13.15 17.66 7.83
C ASN A 334 -13.02 16.70 9.02
N ALA A 335 -12.62 15.45 8.77
CA ALA A 335 -12.34 14.47 9.84
C ALA A 335 -11.15 14.89 10.71
N ILE A 336 -10.08 15.43 10.12
CA ILE A 336 -8.92 15.94 10.85
C ILE A 336 -9.32 17.12 11.75
N GLU A 337 -10.08 18.09 11.23
CA GLU A 337 -10.55 19.22 12.03
C GLU A 337 -11.46 18.79 13.19
N TYR A 338 -12.25 17.73 12.99
CA TYR A 338 -13.07 17.12 14.03
C TYR A 338 -12.22 16.51 15.15
N LEU A 339 -11.26 15.64 14.79
CA LEU A 339 -10.37 14.97 15.74
C LEU A 339 -9.53 15.96 16.55
N LYS A 340 -9.11 17.07 15.94
CA LYS A 340 -8.40 18.16 16.64
C LYS A 340 -9.21 18.76 17.80
N LYS A 341 -10.56 18.69 17.78
CA LYS A 341 -11.39 19.18 18.89
C LYS A 341 -11.32 18.29 20.12
N PHE A 342 -10.98 17.02 19.97
CA PHE A 342 -10.74 16.09 21.08
C PHE A 342 -9.29 16.14 21.61
N GLY A 343 -8.43 16.94 20.97
CA GLY A 343 -7.09 17.26 21.46
C GLY A 343 -5.94 16.63 20.67
N TYR A 344 -6.23 15.81 19.65
CA TYR A 344 -5.21 15.30 18.74
C TYR A 344 -4.50 16.44 18.00
N SER A 345 -3.21 16.25 17.71
CA SER A 345 -2.52 17.06 16.71
C SER A 345 -3.08 16.77 15.31
N GLY A 346 -2.81 17.68 14.36
CA GLY A 346 -3.16 17.42 12.95
C GLY A 346 -2.43 16.20 12.40
N ALA A 347 -1.17 15.99 12.82
CA ALA A 347 -0.35 14.85 12.41
C ALA A 347 -0.88 13.52 12.97
N GLN A 348 -1.28 13.48 14.24
CA GLN A 348 -1.92 12.31 14.83
C GLN A 348 -3.20 11.94 14.08
N ALA A 349 -4.04 12.92 13.77
CA ALA A 349 -5.26 12.68 13.01
C ALA A 349 -4.97 12.19 11.58
N TYR A 350 -4.02 12.80 10.86
CA TYR A 350 -3.67 12.39 9.50
C TYR A 350 -3.07 10.98 9.45
N SER A 351 -2.13 10.67 10.35
CA SER A 351 -1.55 9.31 10.47
C SER A 351 -2.62 8.28 10.80
N LEU A 352 -3.57 8.61 11.68
CA LEU A 352 -4.68 7.73 12.02
C LEU A 352 -5.55 7.40 10.79
N LEU A 353 -5.84 8.39 9.93
CA LEU A 353 -6.60 8.16 8.71
C LEU A 353 -5.84 7.35 7.64
N GLY A 354 -4.50 7.33 7.67
CA GLY A 354 -3.70 6.45 6.82
C GLY A 354 -3.61 5.00 7.31
N THR A 355 -3.86 4.75 8.59
CA THR A 355 -3.53 3.47 9.27
C THR A 355 -4.74 2.70 9.80
N ALA A 356 -5.68 3.39 10.46
CA ALA A 356 -6.92 2.78 10.93
C ALA A 356 -7.80 2.40 9.73
N PRO A 357 -8.66 1.36 9.85
CA PRO A 357 -9.47 0.86 8.74
C PRO A 357 -10.68 1.76 8.45
N VAL A 358 -10.43 3.05 8.19
CA VAL A 358 -11.41 4.02 7.72
C VAL A 358 -11.88 3.67 6.31
N GLN A 359 -13.13 4.01 5.99
CA GLN A 359 -13.69 3.78 4.65
C GLN A 359 -13.70 5.06 3.84
N GLY A 360 -13.40 4.94 2.55
CA GLY A 360 -13.45 6.03 1.58
C GLY A 360 -14.40 5.65 0.45
N HIS A 361 -15.50 6.39 0.31
CA HIS A 361 -16.52 6.09 -0.68
C HIS A 361 -16.63 7.18 -1.74
N ILE A 362 -16.73 6.74 -3.01
CA ILE A 362 -17.24 7.55 -4.11
C ILE A 362 -18.77 7.52 -4.01
N SER A 363 -19.33 8.34 -3.13
CA SER A 363 -20.76 8.32 -2.79
C SER A 363 -21.64 8.81 -3.94
N GLY A 364 -21.21 9.86 -4.64
CA GLY A 364 -21.90 10.39 -5.82
C GLY A 364 -20.94 10.99 -6.82
N VAL A 365 -21.15 10.74 -8.12
CA VAL A 365 -20.23 11.19 -9.20
C VAL A 365 -20.98 11.73 -10.42
N VAL A 366 -22.23 12.16 -10.24
CA VAL A 366 -23.11 12.57 -11.36
C VAL A 366 -23.74 13.94 -11.16
N ASP A 367 -23.83 14.43 -9.93
CA ASP A 367 -24.55 15.67 -9.60
C ASP A 367 -23.70 16.90 -9.93
N VAL A 368 -23.72 17.29 -11.19
CA VAL A 368 -22.92 18.42 -11.68
C VAL A 368 -23.19 19.71 -10.85
N PRO A 369 -22.14 20.43 -10.43
CA PRO A 369 -20.73 20.20 -10.76
C PRO A 369 -19.96 19.29 -9.78
N ASN A 370 -20.54 18.91 -8.65
CA ASN A 370 -19.82 18.35 -7.51
C ASN A 370 -19.94 16.82 -7.42
N ALA A 371 -18.80 16.12 -7.43
CA ALA A 371 -18.78 14.79 -6.84
C ALA A 371 -18.97 14.90 -5.32
N CYS A 372 -19.49 13.84 -4.70
CA CYS A 372 -19.58 13.66 -3.27
C CYS A 372 -18.74 12.44 -2.87
N ALA A 373 -17.77 12.66 -1.99
CA ALA A 373 -16.99 11.61 -1.37
C ALA A 373 -17.21 11.62 0.15
N THR A 374 -17.16 10.44 0.77
CA THR A 374 -17.28 10.33 2.23
C THR A 374 -16.12 9.55 2.84
N LEU A 375 -15.71 9.97 4.03
CA LEU A 375 -14.73 9.31 4.89
C LEU A 375 -15.44 8.79 6.14
N TRP A 376 -15.34 7.49 6.42
CA TRP A 376 -16.03 6.83 7.54
C TRP A 376 -15.01 6.46 8.60
N LEU A 377 -15.08 7.11 9.76
CA LEU A 377 -14.20 6.87 10.89
C LEU A 377 -14.88 5.89 11.87
N PRO A 378 -14.35 4.68 12.10
CA PRO A 378 -14.92 3.75 13.07
C PRO A 378 -14.67 4.30 14.48
N THR A 379 -15.73 4.66 15.20
CA THR A 379 -15.64 5.25 16.55
C THR A 379 -15.15 4.22 17.57
N GLU A 380 -15.29 2.92 17.29
CA GLU A 380 -14.91 1.84 18.20
C GLU A 380 -13.40 1.69 18.40
N ILE A 381 -12.57 2.38 17.62
CA ILE A 381 -11.11 2.34 17.78
C ILE A 381 -10.61 3.22 18.92
N PHE A 382 -11.46 4.11 19.44
CA PHE A 382 -11.13 5.03 20.53
C PHE A 382 -11.56 4.44 21.88
N ASP A 383 -10.75 4.63 22.92
CA ASP A 383 -11.11 4.25 24.29
C ASP A 383 -11.99 5.28 25.03
N PHE A 384 -12.45 6.29 24.29
CA PHE A 384 -13.41 7.31 24.72
C PHE A 384 -14.42 7.62 23.61
N ASP A 385 -15.60 8.11 23.99
CA ASP A 385 -16.65 8.46 23.04
C ASP A 385 -16.29 9.74 22.27
N ILE A 386 -16.25 9.62 20.95
CA ILE A 386 -16.04 10.74 20.02
C ILE A 386 -17.32 11.22 19.37
N ASN A 387 -18.50 10.71 19.74
CA ASN A 387 -19.74 11.10 19.10
C ASN A 387 -20.15 12.54 19.46
N PRO A 388 -20.84 13.27 18.56
CA PRO A 388 -21.40 14.58 18.87
C PRO A 388 -22.45 14.53 19.99
N THR A 389 -22.34 15.44 20.96
CA THR A 389 -23.31 15.64 22.05
C THR A 389 -23.74 17.11 22.14
N ALA A 390 -24.78 17.41 22.92
CA ALA A 390 -25.26 18.78 23.12
C ALA A 390 -24.24 19.66 23.86
N GLU A 391 -23.39 19.04 24.68
CA GLU A 391 -22.35 19.67 25.47
C GLU A 391 -21.10 20.04 24.64
N GLY A 392 -21.00 19.49 23.43
CA GLY A 392 -19.82 19.63 22.58
C GLY A 392 -18.66 18.72 23.01
N PRO A 393 -17.55 18.72 22.23
CA PRO A 393 -16.41 17.84 22.49
C PRO A 393 -15.64 18.27 23.74
N GLN A 394 -15.18 17.30 24.52
CA GLN A 394 -14.19 17.51 25.56
C GLN A 394 -12.78 17.27 25.00
N LYS A 395 -11.82 18.10 25.41
CA LYS A 395 -10.41 17.91 25.04
C LYS A 395 -9.80 16.80 25.91
N ILE A 396 -9.93 15.56 25.46
CA ILE A 396 -9.53 14.36 26.20
C ILE A 396 -8.02 14.09 26.04
N ILE A 397 -7.46 14.37 24.86
CA ILE A 397 -6.02 14.27 24.62
C ILE A 397 -5.35 15.56 25.12
N THR A 398 -4.59 15.46 26.21
CA THR A 398 -4.05 16.62 26.95
C THR A 398 -2.58 16.94 26.62
N GLY A 399 -2.19 16.84 25.35
CA GLY A 399 -0.82 17.10 24.89
C GLY A 399 0.20 16.05 25.36
N GLY A 400 1.50 16.38 25.26
CA GLY A 400 2.60 15.47 25.62
C GLY A 400 3.29 14.90 24.38
N VAL A 401 2.99 13.66 24.03
CA VAL A 401 3.55 12.98 22.85
C VAL A 401 2.85 13.41 21.56
N ASP A 402 3.64 13.53 20.49
CA ASP A 402 3.20 13.73 19.11
C ASP A 402 4.08 12.87 18.18
N LEU A 403 3.79 12.89 16.88
CA LEU A 403 4.63 12.23 15.88
C LEU A 403 5.98 12.96 15.75
N PRO A 404 7.11 12.22 15.66
CA PRO A 404 8.37 12.74 15.15
C PRO A 404 8.20 13.55 13.86
N ILE A 405 8.94 14.65 13.73
CA ILE A 405 8.95 15.52 12.56
C ILE A 405 10.39 15.89 12.21
N ALA A 406 10.75 15.78 10.94
CA ALA A 406 12.07 16.14 10.43
C ALA A 406 11.99 17.39 9.55
N GLN A 407 12.88 18.35 9.79
CA GLN A 407 13.04 19.50 8.90
C GLN A 407 13.66 19.03 7.57
N ASP A 408 13.26 19.68 6.47
CA ASP A 408 13.88 19.47 5.16
C ASP A 408 15.39 19.76 5.21
N LYS A 409 16.11 19.13 4.27
CA LYS A 409 17.58 19.25 4.14
C LYS A 409 18.04 20.51 3.41
#